data_AF-A0A1B6FDA7-F1
#
_entry.id   AF-A0A1B6FDA7-F1
#
_cell.length_a   1.000
_cell.length_b   1.000
_cell.length_c   1.000
_cell.angle_alpha   90.00
_cell.angle_beta   90.00
_cell.angle_gamma   90.00
#
_symmetry.space_group_name_H-M   'P 1'
#
loop_
_entity.id
_entity.type
_entity.pdbx_description
1 polymer ?
#
loop_
_entity_poly.entity_id
_entity_poly.type
_entity_poly.pdbx_seq_one_letter_code
_entity_poly.pdbx_strand_id
1 'polypeptide(L)'
;IRGQFFIDGHRWTEQRRFMLRNLRDFGFGTRSKHFEKVIEEELRDFIDLVQSKHVEGVCHQGKVIMPSVFYSFFLNFILQLLVGTRLPPSLHHKLRELAH
;
A
#
# COMPACT_ATOMS: atom_id res chain seq x y z
N ILE A 1 2.34 -20.71 11.16
CA ILE A 1 2.76 -19.29 11.26
C ILE A 1 1.73 -18.60 12.15
N ARG A 2 2.09 -18.15 13.36
CA ARG A 2 1.15 -17.51 14.30
C ARG A 2 1.28 -15.99 14.14
N GLY A 3 0.24 -15.36 13.62
CA GLY A 3 0.20 -13.92 13.38
C GLY A 3 0.12 -13.13 14.68
N GLN A 4 0.77 -11.97 14.67
CA GLN A 4 0.83 -10.98 15.76
C GLN A 4 -0.55 -10.49 16.22
N PHE A 5 -1.59 -10.61 15.37
CA PHE A 5 -2.97 -10.28 15.69
C PHE A 5 -3.68 -11.29 16.60
N PHE A 6 -3.11 -12.47 16.86
CA PHE A 6 -3.73 -13.55 17.64
C PHE A 6 -3.02 -13.81 18.99
N ILE A 7 -2.16 -12.90 19.42
CA ILE A 7 -1.46 -13.04 20.70
C ILE A 7 -2.20 -12.18 21.72
N ASP A 8 -2.84 -12.79 22.71
CA ASP A 8 -3.42 -12.03 23.83
C ASP A 8 -2.39 -11.79 24.94
N GLY A 9 -2.58 -10.72 25.71
CA GLY A 9 -1.81 -10.40 26.93
C GLY A 9 -0.48 -9.65 26.71
N HIS A 10 0.45 -9.78 27.67
CA HIS A 10 1.73 -9.05 27.75
C HIS A 10 2.55 -9.07 26.45
N ARG A 11 2.49 -10.19 25.73
CA ARG A 11 3.24 -10.40 24.49
C ARG A 11 2.75 -9.52 23.33
N TRP A 12 1.44 -9.21 23.25
CA TRP A 12 0.93 -8.25 22.28
C TRP A 12 1.42 -6.84 22.55
N THR A 13 1.46 -6.43 23.82
CA THR A 13 1.94 -5.10 24.20
C THR A 13 3.40 -4.90 23.82
N GLU A 14 4.26 -5.89 24.08
CA GLU A 14 5.67 -5.86 23.68
C GLU A 14 5.84 -5.85 22.17
N GLN A 15 5.11 -6.72 21.47
CA GLN A 15 5.16 -6.81 20.01
C GLN A 15 4.66 -5.53 19.33
N ARG A 16 3.58 -4.92 19.82
CA ARG A 16 3.07 -3.64 19.33
C ARG A 16 4.07 -2.51 19.61
N ARG A 17 4.67 -2.46 20.80
CA ARG A 17 5.71 -1.47 21.14
C ARG A 17 6.93 -1.63 20.24
N PHE A 18 7.36 -2.87 19.96
CA PHE A 18 8.45 -3.17 19.05
C PHE A 18 8.13 -2.67 17.63
N MET A 19 6.96 -3.03 17.08
CA MET A 19 6.53 -2.58 15.73
C MET A 19 6.50 -1.06 15.63
N LEU A 20 5.84 -0.39 16.58
CA LEU A 20 5.69 1.08 16.56
C LEU A 20 7.03 1.80 16.70
N ARG A 21 7.97 1.26 17.51
CA ARG A 21 9.32 1.81 17.61
C ARG A 21 10.05 1.69 16.27
N ASN A 22 10.04 0.50 15.66
CA ASN A 22 10.67 0.29 14.35
C ASN A 22 10.05 1.21 13.29
N LEU A 23 8.72 1.32 13.22
CA LEU A 23 8.05 2.22 12.28
C LEU A 23 8.54 3.67 12.45
N ARG A 24 8.60 4.16 13.69
CA ARG A 24 9.13 5.51 13.98
C ARG A 24 10.59 5.66 13.56
N ASP A 25 11.41 4.64 13.79
CA ASP A 25 12.83 4.65 13.40
C ASP A 25 13.00 4.64 11.87
N PHE A 26 12.06 4.05 11.12
CA PHE A 26 11.96 4.19 9.66
C PHE A 26 11.45 5.56 9.20
N GLY A 27 11.01 6.43 10.10
CA GLY A 27 10.52 7.77 9.79
C GLY A 27 9.00 7.91 9.77
N PHE A 28 8.25 6.96 10.33
CA PHE A 28 6.80 7.12 10.52
C PHE A 28 6.49 8.17 11.58
N GLY A 29 5.49 9.01 11.30
CA GLY A 29 5.02 10.08 12.20
C GLY A 29 5.95 11.30 12.23
N THR A 30 7.01 11.30 11.44
CA THR A 30 7.88 12.46 11.18
C THR A 30 7.79 12.85 9.71
N ARG A 31 8.20 14.07 9.39
CA ARG A 31 8.21 14.55 8.01
C ARG A 31 9.37 13.92 7.24
N SER A 32 9.09 12.84 6.51
CA SER A 32 10.08 12.15 5.68
C SER A 32 9.90 12.51 4.21
N LYS A 33 10.87 13.26 3.65
CA LYS A 33 10.87 13.65 2.22
C LYS A 33 10.84 12.44 1.28
N HIS A 34 11.41 11.31 1.70
CA HIS A 34 11.41 10.09 0.89
C HIS A 34 9.99 9.52 0.77
N PHE A 35 9.28 9.37 1.89
CA PHE A 35 7.90 8.87 1.86
C PHE A 35 6.95 9.83 1.17
N GLU A 36 7.09 11.14 1.39
CA GLU A 36 6.31 12.15 0.67
C GLU A 36 6.46 11.98 -0.84
N LYS A 37 7.70 11.84 -1.34
CA LYS A 37 7.98 11.62 -2.75
C LYS A 37 7.41 10.31 -3.27
N VAL A 38 7.52 9.22 -2.51
CA VAL A 38 6.96 7.91 -2.89
C VAL A 38 5.44 8.00 -3.02
N ILE A 39 4.77 8.62 -2.05
CA ILE A 39 3.32 8.79 -2.07
C ILE A 39 2.90 9.68 -3.25
N GLU A 40 3.65 10.75 -3.53
CA GLU A 40 3.39 11.62 -4.67
C GLU A 40 3.52 10.88 -6.01
N GLU A 41 4.57 10.06 -6.18
CA GLU A 41 4.76 9.22 -7.37
C GLU A 41 3.61 8.22 -7.54
N GLU A 42 3.23 7.49 -6.47
CA GLU A 42 2.13 6.53 -6.54
C GLU A 42 0.77 7.20 -6.79
N LEU A 43 0.54 8.39 -6.25
CA LEU A 43 -0.68 9.16 -6.51
C LEU A 43 -0.76 9.61 -7.96
N ARG A 44 0.37 9.99 -8.56
CA ARG A 44 0.44 10.34 -9.97
C ARG A 44 0.11 9.15 -10.85
N ASP A 45 0.73 8.00 -10.58
CA ASP A 45 0.46 6.75 -11.30
C ASP A 45 -1.02 6.32 -11.15
N PHE A 46 -1.61 6.52 -9.96
CA PHE A 46 -3.03 6.24 -9.72
C PHE A 46 -3.95 7.17 -10.52
N ILE A 47 -3.65 8.47 -10.57
CA ILE A 47 -4.43 9.44 -11.35
C ILE A 47 -4.33 9.10 -12.84
N ASP A 48 -3.14 8.80 -13.34
CA ASP A 48 -2.91 8.41 -14.74
C ASP A 48 -3.69 7.12 -15.07
N LEU A 49 -3.69 6.13 -14.17
CA LEU A 49 -4.48 4.90 -14.28
C LEU A 49 -5.99 5.20 -14.39
N VAL A 50 -6.51 6.07 -13.52
CA VAL A 50 -7.93 6.47 -13.51
C VAL A 50 -8.29 7.27 -14.77
N GLN A 51 -7.43 8.19 -15.20
CA GLN A 51 -7.66 9.03 -16.38
C GLN A 51 -7.58 8.23 -17.69
N SER A 52 -6.76 7.18 -17.73
CA SER A 52 -6.62 6.32 -18.90
C SER A 52 -7.95 5.66 -19.29
N LYS A 53 -8.91 5.49 -18.37
CA LYS A 53 -10.30 5.00 -18.57
C LYS A 53 -10.48 3.68 -19.35
N HIS A 54 -9.40 3.01 -19.76
CA HIS A 54 -9.42 1.82 -20.62
C HIS A 54 -8.86 0.56 -19.95
N VAL A 55 -8.56 0.60 -18.65
CA VAL A 55 -8.00 -0.56 -17.96
C VAL A 55 -9.11 -1.47 -17.44
N GLU A 56 -9.13 -2.70 -17.95
CA GLU A 56 -10.05 -3.75 -17.50
C GLU A 56 -9.91 -4.01 -16.00
N GLY A 57 -11.05 -4.12 -15.32
CA GLY A 57 -11.14 -4.28 -13.86
C GLY A 57 -10.89 -3.02 -13.03
N VAL A 58 -10.53 -1.89 -13.66
CA VAL A 58 -10.43 -0.57 -12.99
C VAL A 58 -11.64 0.30 -13.35
N CYS A 59 -12.02 0.31 -14.63
CA CYS A 59 -13.12 1.12 -15.14
C CYS A 59 -14.22 0.23 -15.73
N HIS A 60 -15.47 0.50 -15.36
CA HIS A 60 -16.66 -0.08 -15.99
C HIS A 60 -17.51 1.05 -16.56
N GLN A 61 -17.74 1.06 -17.87
CA GLN A 61 -18.54 2.07 -18.57
C GLN A 61 -18.06 3.53 -18.30
N GLY A 62 -16.75 3.74 -18.29
CA GLY A 62 -16.16 5.06 -18.04
C GLY A 62 -16.23 5.55 -16.58
N LYS A 63 -16.71 4.71 -15.66
CA LYS A 63 -16.70 4.96 -14.21
C LYS A 63 -15.65 4.08 -13.54
N VAL A 64 -14.95 4.63 -12.55
CA VAL A 64 -13.95 3.88 -11.76
C VAL A 64 -14.67 3.01 -10.72
N ILE A 65 -14.26 1.76 -10.60
CA ILE A 65 -14.81 0.82 -9.61
C ILE A 65 -14.10 1.06 -8.27
N MET A 66 -14.80 1.68 -7.32
CA MET A 66 -14.31 1.83 -5.94
C MET A 66 -14.96 0.78 -5.04
N PRO A 67 -14.24 0.24 -4.04
CA PRO A 67 -12.89 0.61 -3.59
C PRO A 67 -11.75 -0.21 -4.25
N SER A 68 -12.06 -1.14 -5.16
CA SER A 68 -11.09 -2.16 -5.62
C SER A 68 -9.81 -1.58 -6.22
N VAL A 69 -9.90 -0.43 -6.90
CA VAL A 69 -8.74 0.24 -7.51
C VAL A 69 -7.74 0.73 -6.46
N PHE A 70 -8.20 1.09 -5.25
CA PHE A 70 -7.32 1.52 -4.16
C PHE A 70 -6.43 0.39 -3.64
N TYR A 71 -6.84 -0.88 -3.75
CA TYR A 71 -6.02 -1.97 -3.22
C TYR A 71 -4.66 -2.07 -3.91
N SER A 72 -4.61 -1.86 -5.23
CA SER A 72 -3.34 -1.84 -5.96
C SER A 72 -2.40 -0.76 -5.44
N PHE A 73 -2.92 0.46 -5.23
CA PHE A 73 -2.16 1.59 -4.67
C PHE A 73 -1.68 1.28 -3.24
N PHE A 74 -2.58 0.83 -2.36
CA PHE A 74 -2.23 0.54 -0.97
C PHE A 74 -1.21 -0.61 -0.86
N LEU A 75 -1.36 -1.67 -1.65
CA LEU A 75 -0.42 -2.78 -1.65
C LEU A 75 0.94 -2.39 -2.21
N ASN A 76 0.99 -1.55 -3.25
CA ASN A 76 2.26 -1.06 -3.79
C ASN A 76 2.99 -0.19 -2.76
N PHE A 77 2.24 0.68 -2.07
CA PHE A 77 2.78 1.50 -0.98
C PHE A 77 3.28 0.63 0.19
N ILE A 78 2.52 -0.39 0.60
CA ILE A 78 2.94 -1.33 1.66
C ILE A 78 4.18 -2.12 1.23
N LEU A 79 4.29 -2.51 -0.04
CA LEU A 79 5.47 -3.20 -0.57
C LEU A 79 6.70 -2.29 -0.55
N GLN A 80 6.55 -1.04 -0.97
CA GLN A 80 7.62 -0.04 -0.89
C GLN A 80 8.04 0.22 0.56
N LEU A 81 7.09 0.14 1.49
CA LEU A 81 7.32 0.35 2.92
C LEU A 81 8.03 -0.83 3.59
N LEU A 82 7.63 -2.07 3.29
CA LEU A 82 8.14 -3.27 3.95
C LEU A 82 9.40 -3.83 3.28
N VAL A 83 9.46 -3.75 1.95
CA VAL A 83 10.50 -4.40 1.13
C VAL A 83 11.40 -3.35 0.46
N GLY A 84 10.97 -2.09 0.38
CA GLY A 84 11.72 -1.04 -0.31
C GLY A 84 11.57 -1.08 -1.83
N THR A 85 10.65 -1.90 -2.36
CA THR A 85 10.43 -2.10 -3.79
C THR A 85 9.02 -1.70 -4.20
N ARG A 86 8.89 -1.09 -5.37
CA ARG A 86 7.61 -0.81 -6.01
C ARG A 86 7.45 -1.62 -7.29
N LEU A 87 6.22 -2.00 -7.60
CA LEU A 87 5.88 -2.58 -8.89
C LEU A 87 5.52 -1.47 -9.89
N PRO A 88 5.95 -1.59 -11.16
CA PRO A 88 5.56 -0.66 -12.20
C PRO A 88 4.05 -0.75 -12.50
N PRO A 89 3.43 0.32 -13.05
CA PRO A 89 2.01 0.36 -13.38
C PRO A 89 1.52 -0.81 -14.24
N SER A 90 2.37 -1.33 -15.13
CA SER A 90 2.08 -2.50 -15.97
C SER A 90 1.76 -3.77 -15.17
N LEU A 91 2.33 -3.92 -13.97
CA LEU A 91 2.16 -5.07 -13.10
C LEU A 91 1.10 -4.86 -12.00
N HIS A 92 0.42 -3.71 -11.97
CA HIS A 92 -0.62 -3.42 -10.97
C HIS A 92 -1.81 -4.40 -11.02
N HIS A 93 -2.03 -5.10 -12.13
CA HIS A 93 -3.01 -6.19 -12.20
C HIS A 93 -2.69 -7.32 -11.21
N LYS A 94 -1.41 -7.67 -11.02
CA LYS A 94 -0.98 -8.68 -10.04
C LYS A 94 -1.28 -8.25 -8.60
N LEU A 95 -1.13 -6.97 -8.30
CA LEU A 95 -1.48 -6.43 -6.98
C LEU A 95 -2.99 -6.54 -6.72
N ARG A 96 -3.82 -6.38 -7.74
CA ARG A 96 -5.27 -6.58 -7.62
C ARG A 96 -5.63 -8.03 -7.39
N GLU A 97 -4.96 -8.97 -8.06
CA GLU A 97 -5.14 -10.41 -7.81
C GLU A 97 -4.77 -10.81 -6.37
N LEU A 98 -3.74 -10.21 -5.78
CA LEU A 98 -3.35 -10.45 -4.39
C LEU A 98 -4.35 -9.86 -3.36
N ALA A 99 -5.19 -8.93 -3.78
CA ALA A 99 -6.17 -8.27 -2.90
C ALA A 99 -7.52 -9.00 -2.84
N HIS A 100 -7.75 -9.98 -3.73
CA HIS A 100 -8.94 -10.83 -3.80
C HIS A 100 -8.71 -12.17 -3.09
#